data_AF-A0A0F8P8J3-F1
#
_entry.id   AF-A0A0F8P8J3-F1
#
_cell.length_a   1.000
_cell.length_b   1.000
_cell.length_c   1.000
_cell.angle_alpha   90.00
_cell.angle_beta   90.00
_cell.angle_gamma   90.00
#
_symmetry.space_group_name_H-M   'P 1'
#
loop_
_entity.id
_entity.type
_entity.pdbx_description
1 polymer ?
#
loop_
_entity_poly.entity_id
_entity_poly.type
_entity_poly.pdbx_seq_one_letter_code
_entity_poly.pdbx_strand_id
1 'polypeptide(L)'
;MHNKKKTDLKKILFVGATLSKNNGSAAMLISTAKVLKEYIPNTSYNLLSIFPELDSKKSDKYNIKVFGQKASPVTLLLDFIRSMLWKITHVNKVIGNGDLKKYFCSEMVIDLSGDSFSDNSTVLDSLICCYRILICLLLNKPVVIYAQSIGPFKTTFTRLLSRFCLNRVNLLIARDEITVDYLKQIGITNKVYFTADSAFLLNAIPYEKLKNILIKENIDINKRPIIGISASQHIYDLTQETGDSSYIPLMAKIVDYLVEKLNAQVILVPHVTNNDGIVDDRFVGGKIWELAKNKSKIELINNEYSPEILKGIIGLCDMFIGARMHANIAATSMCVPTLAIAYSHKAYGIMKTLDMEKYVLDFRTMNFNDMKSKIDDLWLNRKEVNMKLDSNVKLIKERSFYNGKLVKDLVDSLD
;
A
#
# COMPACT_ATOMS: atom_id res chain seq x y z
N MET A 1 37.35 25.69 -16.81
CA MET A 1 35.98 25.70 -17.38
C MET A 1 35.26 24.43 -16.96
N HIS A 2 34.29 24.55 -16.06
CA HIS A 2 33.42 23.46 -15.61
C HIS A 2 32.55 22.97 -16.76
N ASN A 3 32.83 21.77 -17.27
CA ASN A 3 31.86 21.03 -18.08
C ASN A 3 30.79 20.48 -17.13
N LYS A 4 29.73 21.26 -16.89
CA LYS A 4 28.48 20.74 -16.34
C LYS A 4 27.97 19.67 -17.33
N LYS A 5 28.22 18.39 -17.05
CA LYS A 5 27.48 17.28 -17.66
C LYS A 5 26.01 17.66 -17.58
N LYS A 6 25.34 17.83 -18.72
CA LYS A 6 23.88 17.79 -18.78
C LYS A 6 23.49 16.45 -18.18
N THR A 7 23.02 16.45 -16.94
CA THR A 7 22.47 15.26 -16.31
C THR A 7 21.21 14.90 -17.07
N ASP A 8 21.29 13.88 -17.92
CA ASP A 8 20.16 13.44 -18.73
C ASP A 8 18.97 13.07 -17.83
N LEU A 9 17.77 13.50 -18.24
CA LEU A 9 16.54 13.26 -17.52
C LEU A 9 16.26 11.75 -17.42
N LYS A 10 16.37 11.18 -16.22
CA LYS A 10 16.17 9.75 -15.98
C LYS A 10 14.67 9.41 -16.05
N LYS A 11 14.29 8.50 -16.93
CA LYS A 11 12.90 8.05 -17.14
C LYS A 11 12.62 6.79 -16.33
N ILE A 12 11.89 6.92 -15.23
CA ILE A 12 11.51 5.80 -14.37
C ILE A 12 10.07 5.38 -14.69
N LEU A 13 9.86 4.08 -14.88
CA LEU A 13 8.53 3.50 -15.06
C LEU A 13 8.09 2.78 -13.78
N PHE A 14 7.00 3.26 -13.17
CA PHE A 14 6.29 2.58 -12.11
C PHE A 14 5.28 1.59 -12.66
N VAL A 15 5.23 0.40 -12.07
CA VAL A 15 4.28 -0.66 -12.40
C VAL A 15 3.71 -1.28 -11.13
N GLY A 16 2.50 -1.85 -11.21
CA GLY A 16 1.90 -2.61 -10.10
C GLY A 16 1.25 -1.76 -9.01
N ALA A 17 1.20 -0.44 -9.20
CA ALA A 17 0.49 0.48 -8.32
C ALA A 17 -0.55 1.28 -9.11
N THR A 18 -1.54 1.79 -8.41
CA THR A 18 -2.57 2.72 -8.87
C THR A 18 -2.66 3.93 -7.93
N LEU A 19 -3.11 5.07 -8.45
CA LEU A 19 -3.41 6.29 -7.67
C LEU A 19 -4.88 6.35 -7.22
N SER A 20 -5.75 5.58 -7.87
CA SER A 20 -7.17 5.47 -7.60
C SER A 20 -7.52 4.13 -6.95
N LYS A 21 -8.75 4.05 -6.44
CA LYS A 21 -9.38 2.87 -5.86
C LYS A 21 -8.81 2.40 -4.52
N ASN A 22 -7.49 2.23 -4.42
CA ASN A 22 -6.80 1.77 -3.22
C ASN A 22 -5.82 2.84 -2.72
N ASN A 23 -6.17 3.49 -1.61
CA ASN A 23 -5.34 4.56 -1.03
C ASN A 23 -4.03 4.05 -0.43
N GLY A 24 -3.91 2.76 -0.12
CA GLY A 24 -2.65 2.14 0.28
C GLY A 24 -1.64 2.07 -0.88
N SER A 25 -2.10 1.60 -2.04
CA SER A 25 -1.31 1.64 -3.28
C SER A 25 -0.88 3.07 -3.65
N ALA A 26 -1.83 4.01 -3.60
CA ALA A 26 -1.55 5.41 -3.89
C ALA A 26 -0.50 5.97 -2.92
N ALA A 27 -0.63 5.68 -1.62
CA ALA A 27 0.31 6.14 -0.60
C ALA A 27 1.75 5.68 -0.87
N MET A 28 1.94 4.41 -1.25
CA MET A 28 3.25 3.87 -1.60
C MET A 28 3.83 4.57 -2.84
N LEU A 29 3.05 4.72 -3.91
CA LEU A 29 3.48 5.36 -5.15
C LEU A 29 3.88 6.82 -4.94
N ILE A 30 3.04 7.60 -4.26
CA ILE A 30 3.28 9.01 -3.96
C ILE A 30 4.55 9.17 -3.13
N SER A 31 4.69 8.37 -2.08
CA SER A 31 5.84 8.43 -1.18
C SER A 31 7.12 8.02 -1.91
N THR A 32 7.07 7.00 -2.75
CA THR A 32 8.20 6.56 -3.58
C THR A 32 8.64 7.65 -4.54
N ALA A 33 7.71 8.25 -5.30
CA ALA A 33 8.03 9.33 -6.24
C ALA A 33 8.64 10.55 -5.53
N LYS A 34 8.14 10.89 -4.34
CA LYS A 34 8.70 11.97 -3.52
C LYS A 34 10.14 11.68 -3.10
N VAL A 35 10.39 10.52 -2.51
CA VAL A 35 11.71 10.11 -2.01
C VAL A 35 12.72 10.03 -3.16
N LEU A 36 12.34 9.41 -4.28
CA LEU A 36 13.23 9.30 -5.44
C LEU A 36 13.57 10.68 -6.01
N LYS A 37 12.64 11.65 -6.00
CA LYS A 37 12.93 13.02 -6.45
C LYS A 37 13.92 13.74 -5.54
N GLU A 38 13.96 13.43 -4.25
CA GLU A 38 14.94 13.99 -3.31
C GLU A 38 16.35 13.42 -3.57
N TYR A 39 16.46 12.12 -3.86
CA TYR A 39 17.75 11.47 -4.15
C TYR A 39 18.24 11.64 -5.59
N ILE A 40 17.31 11.74 -6.55
CA ILE A 40 17.57 11.79 -7.98
C ILE A 40 16.73 12.95 -8.57
N PRO A 41 17.18 14.21 -8.46
CA PRO A 41 16.35 15.37 -8.81
C PRO A 41 15.91 15.44 -10.27
N ASN A 42 16.71 14.90 -11.19
CA ASN A 42 16.47 14.93 -12.63
C ASN A 42 15.73 13.68 -13.13
N THR A 43 14.58 13.39 -12.53
CA THR A 43 13.72 12.24 -12.89
C THR A 43 12.39 12.67 -13.50
N SER A 44 11.91 11.90 -14.46
CA SER A 44 10.51 11.90 -14.89
C SER A 44 9.88 10.54 -14.58
N TYR A 45 8.65 10.57 -14.07
CA TYR A 45 7.93 9.38 -13.66
C TYR A 45 6.80 9.06 -14.62
N ASN A 46 6.78 7.83 -15.11
CA ASN A 46 5.65 7.27 -15.84
C ASN A 46 4.99 6.20 -14.99
N LEU A 47 3.66 6.10 -15.02
CA LEU A 47 2.91 5.02 -14.39
C LEU A 47 2.20 4.20 -15.46
N LEU A 48 2.41 2.89 -15.45
CA LEU A 48 1.58 1.96 -16.21
C LEU A 48 0.44 1.48 -15.31
N SER A 49 -0.77 2.02 -15.52
CA SER A 49 -1.93 1.81 -14.65
C SER A 49 -3.02 0.99 -15.33
N ILE A 50 -3.65 0.09 -14.57
CA ILE A 50 -4.87 -0.62 -14.97
C ILE A 50 -6.13 0.27 -14.92
N PHE A 51 -6.05 1.48 -14.35
CA PHE A 51 -7.12 2.48 -14.29
C PHE A 51 -6.67 3.84 -14.83
N PRO A 52 -6.25 3.93 -16.11
CA PRO A 52 -5.57 5.12 -16.63
C PRO A 52 -6.40 6.39 -16.53
N GLU A 53 -7.71 6.32 -16.79
CA GLU A 53 -8.59 7.50 -16.79
C GLU A 53 -8.74 8.08 -15.37
N LEU A 54 -8.90 7.22 -14.36
CA LEU A 54 -9.03 7.63 -12.97
C LEU A 54 -7.69 8.12 -12.42
N ASP A 55 -6.61 7.40 -12.70
CA ASP A 55 -5.27 7.76 -12.22
C ASP A 55 -4.77 9.05 -12.85
N SER A 56 -5.05 9.30 -14.14
CA SER A 56 -4.64 10.54 -14.81
C SER A 56 -5.20 11.77 -14.09
N LYS A 57 -6.48 11.75 -13.70
CA LYS A 57 -7.15 12.85 -12.96
C LYS A 57 -6.51 13.15 -11.60
N LYS A 58 -5.79 12.19 -11.01
CA LYS A 58 -5.12 12.34 -9.70
C LYS A 58 -3.61 12.59 -9.82
N SER A 59 -3.03 12.34 -10.99
CA SER A 59 -1.59 12.25 -11.18
C SER A 59 -0.87 13.60 -11.33
N ASP A 60 -1.56 14.64 -11.81
CA ASP A 60 -0.97 15.94 -12.14
C ASP A 60 -0.21 16.56 -10.97
N LYS A 61 -0.79 16.50 -9.75
CA LYS A 61 -0.16 17.04 -8.54
C LYS A 61 1.13 16.32 -8.12
N TYR A 62 1.40 15.12 -8.66
CA TYR A 62 2.59 14.33 -8.35
C TYR A 62 3.63 14.34 -9.47
N ASN A 63 3.36 15.03 -10.59
CA ASN A 63 4.22 15.02 -11.77
C ASN A 63 4.51 13.59 -12.28
N ILE A 64 3.47 12.75 -12.29
CA ILE A 64 3.52 11.37 -12.78
C ILE A 64 2.68 11.29 -14.05
N LYS A 65 3.27 10.87 -15.17
CA LYS A 65 2.53 10.68 -16.42
C LYS A 65 1.92 9.29 -16.48
N VAL A 66 0.60 9.21 -16.57
CA VAL A 66 -0.13 7.94 -16.57
C VAL A 66 -0.30 7.41 -17.99
N PHE A 67 -0.13 6.09 -18.14
CA PHE A 67 -0.42 5.32 -19.35
C PHE A 67 -1.29 4.13 -19.00
N GLY A 68 -2.24 3.80 -19.88
CA GLY A 68 -3.10 2.63 -19.70
C GLY A 68 -2.36 1.34 -19.96
N GLN A 69 -2.48 0.41 -19.03
CA GLN A 69 -2.00 -0.96 -19.17
C GLN A 69 -3.02 -1.79 -19.97
N LYS A 70 -2.62 -2.30 -21.13
CA LYS A 70 -3.39 -3.27 -21.90
C LYS A 70 -2.91 -4.68 -21.56
N ALA A 71 -3.50 -5.27 -20.53
CA ALA A 71 -3.12 -6.59 -20.02
C ALA A 71 -4.07 -7.71 -20.50
N SER A 72 -4.36 -7.79 -21.81
CA SER A 72 -5.04 -8.98 -22.34
C SER A 72 -4.02 -10.11 -22.57
N PRO A 73 -4.40 -11.39 -22.47
CA PRO A 73 -3.48 -12.50 -22.72
C PRO A 73 -2.78 -12.40 -24.09
N VAL A 74 -3.49 -11.91 -25.10
CA VAL A 74 -2.96 -11.71 -26.46
C VAL A 74 -1.91 -10.60 -26.50
N THR A 75 -2.17 -9.44 -25.88
CA THR A 75 -1.20 -8.34 -25.86
C THR A 75 0.04 -8.69 -25.06
N LEU A 76 -0.12 -9.37 -23.92
CA LEU A 76 0.99 -9.82 -23.10
C LEU A 76 1.89 -10.80 -23.86
N LEU A 77 1.31 -11.76 -24.57
CA LEU A 77 2.04 -12.73 -25.39
C LEU A 77 2.77 -12.05 -26.56
N LEU A 78 2.10 -11.14 -27.28
CA LEU A 78 2.72 -10.40 -28.38
C LEU A 78 3.90 -9.55 -27.89
N ASP A 79 3.75 -8.88 -26.75
CA ASP A 79 4.82 -8.07 -26.17
C ASP A 79 6.00 -8.93 -25.71
N PHE A 80 5.74 -10.14 -25.20
CA PHE A 80 6.79 -11.11 -24.88
C PHE A 80 7.55 -11.56 -26.14
N ILE A 81 6.83 -11.94 -27.20
CA ILE A 81 7.43 -12.35 -28.49
C ILE A 81 8.26 -11.21 -29.07
N ARG A 82 7.74 -9.98 -29.09
CA ARG A 82 8.47 -8.79 -29.56
C ARG A 82 9.72 -8.51 -28.74
N SER A 83 9.66 -8.71 -27.42
CA SER A 83 10.83 -8.58 -26.54
C SER A 83 11.90 -9.61 -26.85
N MET A 84 11.52 -10.88 -27.09
CA MET A 84 12.45 -11.92 -27.50
C MET A 84 13.08 -11.62 -28.87
N LEU A 85 12.27 -11.23 -29.85
CA LEU A 85 12.75 -10.86 -31.18
C LEU A 85 13.70 -9.66 -31.10
N TRP A 86 13.40 -8.65 -30.26
CA TRP A 86 14.31 -7.54 -30.02
C TRP A 86 15.62 -8.00 -29.37
N LYS A 87 15.57 -8.89 -28.37
CA LYS A 87 16.76 -9.42 -27.70
C LYS A 87 17.72 -10.14 -28.66
N ILE A 88 17.18 -10.78 -29.70
CA ILE A 88 17.94 -11.48 -30.74
C ILE A 88 18.43 -10.49 -31.82
N THR A 89 17.53 -9.67 -32.36
CA THR A 89 17.78 -8.87 -33.57
C THR A 89 18.31 -7.47 -33.30
N HIS A 90 18.09 -6.93 -32.11
CA HIS A 90 18.35 -5.53 -31.74
C HIS A 90 17.63 -4.49 -32.64
N VAL A 91 16.61 -4.91 -33.39
CA VAL A 91 15.83 -4.02 -34.27
C VAL A 91 14.73 -3.31 -33.48
N ASN A 92 14.92 -2.01 -33.22
CA ASN A 92 13.98 -1.21 -32.41
C ASN A 92 12.56 -1.11 -32.96
N LYS A 93 12.35 -1.34 -34.26
CA LYS A 93 11.03 -1.34 -34.90
C LYS A 93 10.12 -2.47 -34.39
N VAL A 94 10.70 -3.57 -33.89
CA VAL A 94 9.97 -4.75 -33.39
C VAL A 94 9.20 -4.46 -32.09
N ILE A 95 9.69 -3.54 -31.26
CA ILE A 95 9.05 -3.14 -30.00
C ILE A 95 7.63 -2.58 -30.23
N GLY A 96 7.40 -1.94 -31.38
CA GLY A 96 6.11 -1.34 -31.70
C GLY A 96 5.71 -0.21 -30.76
N ASN A 97 4.40 -0.06 -30.55
CA ASN A 97 3.76 0.97 -29.72
C ASN A 97 3.04 0.31 -28.53
N GLY A 98 2.62 1.13 -27.55
CA GLY A 98 1.85 0.68 -26.38
C GLY A 98 2.71 0.47 -25.14
N ASP A 99 2.32 -0.50 -24.31
CA ASP A 99 2.92 -0.80 -23.00
C ASP A 99 4.40 -1.16 -23.13
N LEU A 100 4.74 -2.08 -24.03
CA LEU A 100 6.13 -2.49 -24.27
C LEU A 100 7.05 -1.31 -24.60
N LYS A 101 6.55 -0.32 -25.34
CA LYS A 101 7.32 0.89 -25.66
C LYS A 101 7.65 1.70 -24.40
N LYS A 102 6.80 1.66 -23.36
CA LYS A 102 7.05 2.32 -22.08
C LYS A 102 8.18 1.65 -21.32
N TYR A 103 8.20 0.32 -21.28
CA TYR A 103 9.34 -0.44 -20.74
C TYR A 103 10.62 -0.10 -21.53
N PHE A 104 10.56 -0.19 -22.86
CA PHE A 104 11.71 0.04 -23.73
C PHE A 104 12.30 1.46 -23.62
N CYS A 105 11.47 2.49 -23.46
CA CYS A 105 11.90 3.89 -23.35
C CYS A 105 12.24 4.32 -21.91
N SER A 106 12.06 3.44 -20.92
CA SER A 106 12.48 3.70 -19.55
C SER A 106 13.96 3.36 -19.34
N GLU A 107 14.61 4.09 -18.44
CA GLU A 107 15.96 3.81 -17.93
C GLU A 107 15.92 2.69 -16.89
N MET A 108 14.81 2.61 -16.14
CA MET A 108 14.60 1.64 -15.06
C MET A 108 13.10 1.43 -14.84
N VAL A 109 12.75 0.23 -14.39
CA VAL A 109 11.41 -0.13 -13.93
C VAL A 109 11.41 -0.38 -12.42
N ILE A 110 10.46 0.25 -11.73
CA ILE A 110 10.26 0.08 -10.29
C ILE A 110 8.88 -0.56 -10.09
N ASP A 111 8.89 -1.78 -9.56
CA ASP A 111 7.69 -2.53 -9.22
C ASP A 111 7.22 -2.15 -7.82
N LEU A 112 5.97 -1.68 -7.73
CA LEU A 112 5.29 -1.23 -6.54
C LEU A 112 4.03 -2.06 -6.24
N SER A 113 4.02 -3.33 -6.63
CA SER A 113 2.94 -4.28 -6.33
C SER A 113 2.62 -4.47 -4.86
N GLY A 114 3.41 -3.92 -3.94
CA GLY A 114 3.15 -3.94 -2.50
C GLY A 114 3.15 -5.35 -1.97
N ASP A 115 1.99 -5.98 -1.92
CA ASP A 115 1.79 -7.36 -1.45
C ASP A 115 1.14 -8.31 -2.47
N SER A 116 0.98 -7.86 -3.72
CA SER A 116 0.37 -8.65 -4.80
C SER A 116 1.32 -9.68 -5.41
N PHE A 117 2.62 -9.65 -5.12
CA PHE A 117 3.54 -10.69 -5.59
C PHE A 117 3.44 -11.96 -4.72
N SER A 118 2.26 -12.58 -4.70
CA SER A 118 1.94 -13.79 -3.93
C SER A 118 0.76 -14.54 -4.53
N ASP A 119 0.60 -15.83 -4.19
CA ASP A 119 -0.55 -16.64 -4.61
C ASP A 119 -1.73 -16.52 -3.62
N ASN A 120 -1.74 -15.50 -2.76
CA ASN A 120 -2.77 -15.35 -1.73
C ASN A 120 -4.14 -15.07 -2.34
N SER A 121 -4.21 -14.09 -3.24
CA SER A 121 -5.41 -13.75 -3.99
C SER A 121 -5.57 -14.74 -5.15
N THR A 122 -4.66 -14.70 -6.13
CA THR A 122 -4.66 -15.65 -7.25
C THR A 122 -3.24 -16.00 -7.68
N VAL A 123 -3.07 -17.14 -8.36
CA VAL A 123 -1.82 -17.50 -9.04
C VAL A 123 -1.47 -16.49 -10.14
N LEU A 124 -2.47 -15.85 -10.77
CA LEU A 124 -2.27 -14.87 -11.83
C LEU A 124 -1.48 -13.65 -11.34
N ASP A 125 -1.65 -13.23 -10.09
CA ASP A 125 -0.94 -12.07 -9.54
C ASP A 125 0.59 -12.29 -9.55
N SER A 126 1.03 -13.47 -9.10
CA SER A 126 2.44 -13.89 -9.19
C SER A 126 2.94 -13.98 -10.63
N LEU A 127 2.12 -14.49 -11.56
CA LEU A 127 2.49 -14.60 -12.97
C LEU A 127 2.62 -13.23 -13.64
N ILE A 128 1.75 -12.27 -13.32
CA ILE A 128 1.84 -10.89 -13.82
C ILE A 128 3.10 -10.21 -13.27
N CYS A 129 3.44 -10.42 -12.00
CA CYS A 129 4.69 -9.91 -11.42
C CYS A 129 5.91 -10.50 -12.14
N CYS A 130 5.94 -11.82 -12.34
CA CYS A 130 7.02 -12.48 -13.08
C CYS A 130 7.10 -12.00 -14.53
N TYR A 131 5.97 -11.84 -15.21
CA TYR A 131 5.91 -11.33 -16.58
C TYR A 131 6.59 -9.97 -16.71
N ARG A 132 6.29 -9.02 -15.81
CA ARG A 132 6.91 -7.69 -15.83
C ARG A 132 8.42 -7.76 -15.67
N ILE A 133 8.92 -8.62 -14.77
CA ILE A 133 10.36 -8.86 -14.61
C ILE A 133 10.95 -9.45 -15.89
N LEU A 134 10.33 -10.48 -16.47
CA LEU A 134 10.81 -11.13 -17.70
C LEU A 134 10.89 -10.16 -18.88
N ILE A 135 9.89 -9.29 -19.07
CA ILE A 135 9.94 -8.25 -20.11
C ILE A 135 11.15 -7.34 -19.90
N CYS A 136 11.41 -6.91 -18.67
CA CYS A 136 12.57 -6.07 -18.38
C CYS A 136 13.89 -6.80 -18.65
N LEU A 137 14.02 -8.08 -18.28
CA LEU A 137 15.20 -8.90 -18.58
C LEU A 137 15.44 -9.03 -20.08
N LEU A 138 14.38 -9.25 -20.87
CA LEU A 138 14.46 -9.33 -22.32
C LEU A 138 14.83 -7.97 -22.94
N LEU A 139 14.42 -6.86 -22.35
CA LEU A 139 14.70 -5.50 -22.81
C LEU A 139 15.97 -4.88 -22.22
N ASN A 140 16.76 -5.64 -21.45
CA ASN A 140 17.92 -5.16 -20.70
C ASN A 140 17.60 -3.94 -19.80
N LYS A 141 16.42 -3.94 -19.17
CA LYS A 141 15.99 -2.86 -18.28
C LYS A 141 16.28 -3.22 -16.82
N PRO A 142 16.98 -2.37 -16.08
CA PRO A 142 17.12 -2.50 -14.64
C PRO A 142 15.75 -2.60 -13.95
N VAL A 143 15.59 -3.60 -13.07
CA VAL A 143 14.36 -3.82 -12.31
C VAL A 143 14.61 -3.67 -10.82
N VAL A 144 13.76 -2.87 -10.17
CA VAL A 144 13.71 -2.70 -8.73
C VAL A 144 12.41 -3.27 -8.20
N ILE A 145 12.50 -4.21 -7.25
CA ILE A 145 11.38 -4.62 -6.41
C ILE A 145 11.42 -3.75 -5.17
N TYR A 146 10.49 -2.81 -5.04
CA TYR A 146 10.61 -1.70 -4.09
C TYR A 146 9.72 -1.91 -2.86
N ALA A 147 10.35 -2.26 -1.74
CA ALA A 147 9.74 -2.42 -0.41
C ALA A 147 8.44 -3.25 -0.43
N GLN A 148 8.51 -4.47 -0.95
CA GLN A 148 7.35 -5.36 -1.10
C GLN A 148 7.29 -6.45 -0.03
N SER A 149 6.07 -6.93 0.26
CA SER A 149 5.82 -8.21 0.93
C SER A 149 5.61 -9.27 -0.14
N ILE A 150 6.44 -10.31 -0.17
CA ILE A 150 6.47 -11.28 -1.28
C ILE A 150 6.12 -12.67 -0.77
N GLY A 151 5.22 -13.33 -1.49
CA GLY A 151 4.74 -14.67 -1.19
C GLY A 151 3.61 -14.74 -0.16
N PRO A 152 3.21 -15.95 0.24
CA PRO A 152 3.74 -17.23 -0.25
C PRO A 152 3.31 -17.55 -1.70
N PHE A 153 4.11 -18.38 -2.37
CA PHE A 153 3.78 -19.06 -3.62
C PHE A 153 3.27 -20.47 -3.29
N LYS A 154 2.02 -20.76 -3.65
CA LYS A 154 1.31 -22.01 -3.32
C LYS A 154 1.71 -23.15 -4.26
N THR A 155 2.08 -22.85 -5.51
CA THR A 155 2.43 -23.89 -6.49
C THR A 155 3.94 -24.01 -6.67
N THR A 156 4.42 -25.21 -7.02
CA THR A 156 5.83 -25.41 -7.37
C THR A 156 6.23 -24.58 -8.59
N PHE A 157 5.32 -24.43 -9.57
CA PHE A 157 5.58 -23.63 -10.76
C PHE A 157 5.79 -22.15 -10.43
N THR A 158 4.84 -21.50 -9.74
CA THR A 158 4.97 -20.09 -9.33
C THR A 158 6.19 -19.87 -8.46
N ARG A 159 6.47 -20.78 -7.53
CA ARG A 159 7.68 -20.72 -6.69
C ARG A 159 8.97 -20.76 -7.51
N LEU A 160 9.10 -21.69 -8.46
CA LEU A 160 10.29 -21.81 -9.30
C LEU A 160 10.46 -20.61 -10.24
N LEU A 161 9.37 -20.13 -10.84
CA LEU A 161 9.38 -18.98 -11.73
C LEU A 161 9.72 -17.69 -10.97
N SER A 162 9.08 -17.45 -9.82
CA SER A 162 9.38 -16.31 -8.95
C SER A 162 10.83 -16.35 -8.47
N ARG A 163 11.34 -17.53 -8.08
CA ARG A 163 12.76 -17.71 -7.73
C ARG A 163 13.69 -17.35 -8.89
N PHE A 164 13.36 -17.76 -10.11
CA PHE A 164 14.14 -17.41 -11.30
C PHE A 164 14.17 -15.89 -11.54
N CYS A 165 13.01 -15.23 -11.43
CA CYS A 165 12.85 -13.80 -11.65
C CYS A 165 13.53 -12.95 -10.56
N LEU A 166 13.25 -13.23 -9.29
CA LEU A 166 13.76 -12.48 -8.14
C LEU A 166 15.29 -12.59 -7.99
N ASN A 167 15.89 -13.69 -8.46
CA ASN A 167 17.35 -13.80 -8.51
C ASN A 167 18.00 -12.97 -9.62
N ARG A 168 17.22 -12.33 -10.50
CA ARG A 168 17.71 -11.57 -11.66
C ARG A 168 17.32 -10.09 -11.64
N VAL A 169 16.57 -9.64 -10.64
CA VAL A 169 16.32 -8.20 -10.45
C VAL A 169 17.59 -7.51 -9.95
N ASN A 170 17.76 -6.24 -10.30
CA ASN A 170 18.95 -5.47 -9.93
C ASN A 170 18.92 -5.02 -8.47
N LEU A 171 17.73 -4.85 -7.90
CA LEU A 171 17.55 -4.47 -6.52
C LEU A 171 16.28 -5.09 -5.96
N LEU A 172 16.44 -5.86 -4.88
CA LEU A 172 15.36 -6.55 -4.20
C LEU A 172 15.22 -6.02 -2.77
N ILE A 173 14.14 -5.29 -2.53
CA ILE A 173 13.86 -4.65 -1.25
C ILE A 173 12.59 -5.25 -0.63
N ALA A 174 12.73 -5.84 0.55
CA ALA A 174 11.63 -6.35 1.36
C ALA A 174 11.29 -5.36 2.48
N ARG A 175 10.00 -5.29 2.86
CA ARG A 175 9.51 -4.38 3.92
C ARG A 175 9.13 -5.07 5.23
N ASP A 176 9.18 -6.39 5.31
CA ASP A 176 8.87 -7.17 6.51
C ASP A 176 9.78 -8.40 6.64
N GLU A 177 10.04 -8.81 7.88
CA GLU A 177 10.93 -9.93 8.22
C GLU A 177 10.42 -11.26 7.66
N ILE A 178 9.10 -11.45 7.68
CA ILE A 178 8.43 -12.67 7.17
C ILE A 178 8.80 -12.90 5.71
N THR A 179 8.78 -11.83 4.90
CA THR A 179 9.19 -11.85 3.50
C THR A 179 10.69 -12.18 3.37
N VAL A 180 11.56 -11.57 4.18
CA VAL A 180 13.01 -11.84 4.13
C VAL A 180 13.29 -13.32 4.39
N ASP A 181 12.68 -13.90 5.40
CA ASP A 181 12.87 -15.31 5.76
C ASP A 181 12.24 -16.24 4.73
N TYR A 182 11.06 -15.89 4.20
CA TYR A 182 10.42 -16.65 3.12
C TYR A 182 11.27 -16.68 1.85
N LEU A 183 11.84 -15.54 1.45
CA LEU A 183 12.71 -15.46 0.28
C LEU A 183 13.98 -16.32 0.44
N LYS A 184 14.57 -16.36 1.64
CA LYS A 184 15.68 -17.29 1.94
C LYS A 184 15.23 -18.74 1.81
N GLN A 185 14.08 -19.11 2.36
CA GLN A 185 13.54 -20.47 2.34
C GLN A 185 13.28 -20.99 0.92
N ILE A 186 12.82 -20.13 0.00
CA ILE A 186 12.60 -20.53 -1.40
C ILE A 186 13.89 -20.51 -2.24
N GLY A 187 15.05 -20.17 -1.66
CA GLY A 187 16.34 -20.19 -2.34
C GLY A 187 16.61 -18.95 -3.20
N ILE A 188 16.21 -17.76 -2.73
CA ILE A 188 16.74 -16.50 -3.27
C ILE A 188 18.17 -16.31 -2.78
N THR A 189 19.11 -16.20 -3.72
CA THR A 189 20.54 -15.94 -3.48
C THR A 189 20.90 -14.48 -3.73
N ASN A 190 20.06 -13.73 -4.44
CA ASN A 190 20.22 -12.29 -4.63
C ASN A 190 20.14 -11.55 -3.27
N LYS A 191 20.88 -10.44 -3.15
CA LYS A 191 20.91 -9.65 -1.92
C LYS A 191 19.54 -9.02 -1.67
N VAL A 192 18.89 -9.46 -0.59
CA VAL A 192 17.62 -8.89 -0.11
C VAL A 192 17.91 -7.78 0.89
N TYR A 193 17.52 -6.56 0.57
CA TYR A 193 17.58 -5.44 1.51
C TYR A 193 16.31 -5.41 2.36
N PHE A 194 16.47 -5.51 3.68
CA PHE A 194 15.37 -5.34 4.62
C PHE A 194 15.23 -3.86 5.00
N THR A 195 14.06 -3.28 4.73
CA THR A 195 13.77 -1.86 4.90
C THR A 195 12.36 -1.69 5.49
N ALA A 196 11.64 -0.63 5.15
CA ALA A 196 10.26 -0.42 5.56
C ALA A 196 9.38 0.03 4.39
N ASP A 197 8.06 -0.10 4.59
CA ASP A 197 7.03 0.31 3.65
C ASP A 197 7.14 1.82 3.32
N SER A 198 7.01 2.17 2.04
CA SER A 198 7.10 3.56 1.59
C SER A 198 5.95 4.44 2.10
N ALA A 199 4.78 3.87 2.41
CA ALA A 199 3.63 4.62 2.90
C ALA A 199 3.85 5.28 4.29
N PHE A 200 4.85 4.85 5.07
CA PHE A 200 5.24 5.55 6.31
C PHE A 200 5.70 6.99 6.05
N LEU A 201 6.23 7.26 4.85
CA LEU A 201 6.74 8.58 4.43
C LEU A 201 5.68 9.49 3.80
N LEU A 202 4.44 9.00 3.65
CA LEU A 202 3.36 9.83 3.14
C LEU A 202 3.13 11.00 4.11
N ASN A 203 3.10 12.23 3.62
CA ASN A 203 2.73 13.37 4.45
C ASN A 203 1.21 13.48 4.52
N ALA A 204 0.68 13.78 5.71
CA ALA A 204 -0.68 14.29 5.83
C ALA A 204 -0.77 15.70 5.22
N ILE A 205 -1.95 16.10 4.76
CA ILE A 205 -2.16 17.50 4.41
C ILE A 205 -2.12 18.39 5.66
N PRO A 206 -1.68 19.66 5.55
CA PRO A 206 -1.75 20.61 6.66
C PRO A 206 -3.17 20.76 7.19
N TYR A 207 -3.30 20.92 8.52
CA TYR A 207 -4.59 21.03 9.20
C TYR A 207 -5.50 22.12 8.62
N GLU A 208 -4.94 23.26 8.22
CA GLU A 208 -5.71 24.36 7.61
C GLU A 208 -6.45 23.95 6.34
N LYS A 209 -5.87 23.05 5.53
CA LYS A 209 -6.54 22.50 4.34
C LYS A 209 -7.55 21.42 4.68
N LEU A 210 -7.43 20.83 5.87
CA LEU A 210 -8.31 19.76 6.34
C LEU A 210 -9.61 20.30 6.95
N LYS A 211 -9.61 21.53 7.50
CA LYS A 211 -10.78 22.15 8.16
C LYS A 211 -12.08 22.04 7.34
N ASN A 212 -12.05 22.43 6.08
CA ASN A 212 -13.24 22.37 5.21
C ASN A 212 -13.74 20.94 4.98
N ILE A 213 -12.82 19.97 4.95
CA ILE A 213 -13.15 18.55 4.80
C ILE A 213 -13.80 18.01 6.08
N LEU A 214 -13.26 18.37 7.24
CA LEU A 214 -13.84 17.97 8.54
C LEU A 214 -15.27 18.49 8.69
N ILE A 215 -15.51 19.76 8.34
CA ILE A 215 -16.86 20.35 8.34
C ILE A 215 -17.78 19.59 7.37
N LYS A 216 -17.30 19.30 6.15
CA LYS A 216 -18.08 18.58 5.13
C LYS A 216 -18.47 17.16 5.58
N GLU A 217 -17.59 16.47 6.31
CA GLU A 217 -17.83 15.14 6.86
C GLU A 217 -18.44 15.17 8.28
N ASN A 218 -18.86 16.33 8.77
CA ASN A 218 -19.44 16.51 10.11
C ASN A 218 -18.54 16.03 11.27
N ILE A 219 -17.22 16.09 11.09
CA ILE A 219 -16.23 15.70 12.10
C ILE A 219 -15.92 16.92 12.98
N ASP A 220 -16.40 16.91 14.23
CA ASP A 220 -16.09 17.93 15.21
C ASP A 220 -14.86 17.55 16.04
N ILE A 221 -13.76 18.27 15.86
CA ILE A 221 -12.50 17.98 16.56
C ILE A 221 -12.53 18.34 18.06
N ASN A 222 -13.53 19.11 18.48
CA ASN A 222 -13.72 19.50 19.88
C ASN A 222 -14.50 18.43 20.67
N LYS A 223 -15.23 17.55 19.97
CA LYS A 223 -15.95 16.42 20.57
C LYS A 223 -15.02 15.23 20.77
N ARG A 224 -14.10 15.38 21.72
CA ARG A 224 -13.18 14.31 22.14
C ARG A 224 -13.90 13.32 23.08
N PRO A 225 -13.52 12.03 23.06
CA PRO A 225 -12.48 11.45 22.22
C PRO A 225 -12.96 11.10 20.80
N ILE A 226 -12.05 11.13 19.83
CA ILE A 226 -12.31 10.78 18.43
C ILE A 226 -11.68 9.42 18.15
N ILE A 227 -12.50 8.45 17.71
CA ILE A 227 -12.03 7.10 17.41
C ILE A 227 -12.27 6.80 15.94
N GLY A 228 -11.18 6.58 15.20
CA GLY A 228 -11.26 6.21 13.80
C GLY A 228 -11.36 4.69 13.64
N ILE A 229 -12.23 4.23 12.75
CA ILE A 229 -12.38 2.81 12.43
C ILE A 229 -12.32 2.63 10.92
N SER A 230 -11.35 1.84 10.44
CA SER A 230 -11.33 1.38 9.05
C SER A 230 -11.84 -0.06 8.99
N ALA A 231 -13.12 -0.22 8.67
CA ALA A 231 -13.71 -1.51 8.36
C ALA A 231 -13.36 -1.93 6.91
N SER A 232 -13.19 -3.23 6.67
CA SER A 232 -12.79 -3.74 5.36
C SER A 232 -13.90 -4.53 4.68
N GLN A 233 -14.24 -4.16 3.44
CA GLN A 233 -15.07 -5.03 2.59
C GLN A 233 -14.39 -6.36 2.30
N HIS A 234 -13.07 -6.40 2.16
CA HIS A 234 -12.37 -7.67 1.94
C HIS A 234 -12.54 -8.67 3.09
N ILE A 235 -12.49 -8.21 4.35
CA ILE A 235 -12.79 -9.06 5.50
C ILE A 235 -14.25 -9.54 5.45
N TYR A 236 -15.18 -8.63 5.15
CA TYR A 236 -16.59 -8.98 5.01
C TYR A 236 -16.81 -10.06 3.95
N ASP A 237 -16.21 -9.94 2.77
CA ASP A 237 -16.33 -10.93 1.70
C ASP A 237 -15.78 -12.30 2.15
N LEU A 238 -14.63 -12.33 2.83
CA LEU A 238 -14.05 -13.56 3.39
C LEU A 238 -14.95 -14.21 4.45
N THR A 239 -15.62 -13.44 5.31
CA THR A 239 -16.56 -14.01 6.29
C THR A 239 -17.79 -14.59 5.58
N GLN A 240 -18.30 -13.91 4.56
CA GLN A 240 -19.44 -14.39 3.76
C GLN A 240 -19.12 -15.70 3.02
N GLU A 241 -17.89 -15.88 2.50
CA GLU A 241 -17.45 -17.15 1.89
C GLU A 241 -17.51 -18.33 2.85
N THR A 242 -17.32 -18.09 4.15
CA THR A 242 -17.41 -19.11 5.20
C THR A 242 -18.80 -19.27 5.81
N GLY A 243 -19.78 -18.47 5.37
CA GLY A 243 -21.11 -18.40 5.98
C GLY A 243 -21.18 -17.63 7.30
N ASP A 244 -20.07 -16.99 7.71
CA ASP A 244 -20.03 -16.15 8.91
C ASP A 244 -20.52 -14.74 8.60
N SER A 245 -21.64 -14.36 9.23
CA SER A 245 -22.24 -13.03 9.13
C SER A 245 -21.99 -12.15 10.36
N SER A 246 -21.10 -12.58 11.26
CA SER A 246 -20.87 -11.94 12.57
C SER A 246 -20.06 -10.64 12.50
N TYR A 247 -19.27 -10.42 11.44
CA TYR A 247 -18.35 -9.28 11.36
C TYR A 247 -19.04 -7.91 11.51
N ILE A 248 -20.11 -7.66 10.74
CA ILE A 248 -20.84 -6.38 10.81
C ILE A 248 -21.52 -6.19 12.17
N PRO A 249 -22.30 -7.16 12.70
CA PRO A 249 -22.84 -7.09 14.06
C PRO A 249 -21.80 -6.87 15.15
N LEU A 250 -20.64 -7.53 15.04
CA LEU A 250 -19.54 -7.36 15.98
C LEU A 250 -19.00 -5.93 15.94
N MET A 251 -18.70 -5.41 14.74
CA MET A 251 -18.19 -4.05 14.59
C MET A 251 -19.21 -3.00 15.04
N ALA A 252 -20.51 -3.17 14.75
CA ALA A 252 -21.57 -2.29 15.25
C ALA A 252 -21.64 -2.27 16.79
N LYS A 253 -21.56 -3.45 17.44
CA LYS A 253 -21.47 -3.54 18.91
C LYS A 253 -20.23 -2.83 19.46
N ILE A 254 -19.10 -2.92 18.78
CA ILE A 254 -17.86 -2.22 19.18
C ILE A 254 -18.01 -0.69 19.03
N VAL A 255 -18.65 -0.23 17.96
CA VAL A 255 -18.95 1.20 17.77
C VAL A 255 -19.84 1.71 18.91
N ASP A 256 -20.95 1.02 19.19
CA ASP A 256 -21.85 1.40 20.29
C ASP A 256 -21.12 1.38 21.64
N TYR A 257 -20.28 0.36 21.89
CA TYR A 257 -19.46 0.28 23.09
C TYR A 257 -18.52 1.48 23.26
N LEU A 258 -17.85 1.91 22.20
CA LEU A 258 -16.96 3.07 22.22
C LEU A 258 -17.74 4.37 22.52
N VAL A 259 -18.91 4.53 21.93
CA VAL A 259 -19.77 5.69 22.19
C VAL A 259 -20.27 5.68 23.64
N GLU A 260 -20.82 4.55 24.12
CA GLU A 260 -21.42 4.44 25.45
C GLU A 260 -20.38 4.58 26.57
N LYS A 261 -19.22 3.94 26.42
CA LYS A 261 -18.18 3.94 27.46
C LYS A 261 -17.33 5.21 27.48
N LEU A 262 -16.98 5.72 26.30
CA LEU A 262 -16.00 6.82 26.17
C LEU A 262 -16.67 8.14 25.79
N ASN A 263 -17.98 8.17 25.53
CA ASN A 263 -18.67 9.30 24.89
C ASN A 263 -17.98 9.71 23.58
N ALA A 264 -17.44 8.74 22.85
CA ALA A 264 -16.61 8.97 21.67
C ALA A 264 -17.44 9.48 20.48
N GLN A 265 -16.81 10.33 19.68
CA GLN A 265 -17.18 10.51 18.27
C GLN A 265 -16.44 9.45 17.45
N VAL A 266 -17.20 8.56 16.80
CA VAL A 266 -16.64 7.48 15.98
C VAL A 266 -16.67 7.88 14.52
N ILE A 267 -15.56 7.69 13.81
CA ILE A 267 -15.45 7.99 12.38
C ILE A 267 -15.16 6.70 11.63
N LEU A 268 -16.05 6.32 10.71
CA LEU A 268 -15.84 5.19 9.80
C LEU A 268 -15.06 5.69 8.57
N VAL A 269 -13.80 5.26 8.47
CA VAL A 269 -12.82 5.75 7.49
C VAL A 269 -12.60 4.68 6.40
N PRO A 270 -13.10 4.90 5.16
CA PRO A 270 -12.85 3.98 4.06
C PRO A 270 -11.42 4.15 3.54
N HIS A 271 -10.74 3.05 3.19
CA HIS A 271 -9.39 3.11 2.61
C HIS A 271 -9.30 2.51 1.21
N VAL A 272 -10.28 1.69 0.84
CA VAL A 272 -10.55 1.30 -0.53
C VAL A 272 -11.94 1.82 -0.90
N THR A 273 -12.02 2.62 -1.97
CA THR A 273 -13.25 3.28 -2.42
C THR A 273 -13.42 3.10 -3.92
N ASN A 274 -14.55 2.56 -4.33
CA ASN A 274 -14.81 2.13 -5.69
C ASN A 274 -16.23 2.47 -6.11
N ASN A 275 -16.37 3.35 -7.11
CA ASN A 275 -17.69 3.73 -7.62
C ASN A 275 -18.29 2.70 -8.60
N ASP A 276 -17.57 1.63 -8.93
CA ASP A 276 -18.01 0.52 -9.79
C ASP A 276 -18.59 -0.67 -9.01
N GLY A 277 -18.70 -0.57 -7.69
CA GLY A 277 -19.40 -1.52 -6.84
C GLY A 277 -18.68 -2.84 -6.55
N ILE A 278 -17.41 -2.99 -6.93
CA ILE A 278 -16.67 -4.25 -6.73
C ILE A 278 -16.21 -4.40 -5.26
N VAL A 279 -15.33 -3.51 -4.79
CA VAL A 279 -14.84 -3.52 -3.39
C VAL A 279 -14.80 -2.09 -2.86
N ASP A 280 -15.71 -1.73 -1.97
CA ASP A 280 -15.81 -0.39 -1.38
C ASP A 280 -16.03 -0.47 0.13
N ASP A 281 -15.06 0.02 0.91
CA ASP A 281 -15.16 0.00 2.37
C ASP A 281 -16.34 0.84 2.91
N ARG A 282 -16.86 1.80 2.13
CA ARG A 282 -18.06 2.58 2.49
C ARG A 282 -19.31 1.71 2.59
N PHE A 283 -19.39 0.62 1.83
CA PHE A 283 -20.50 -0.32 1.92
C PHE A 283 -20.57 -0.99 3.29
N VAL A 284 -19.43 -1.49 3.78
CA VAL A 284 -19.35 -2.07 5.12
C VAL A 284 -19.54 -1.01 6.20
N GLY A 285 -18.95 0.18 6.02
CA GLY A 285 -19.17 1.31 6.91
C GLY A 285 -20.65 1.68 7.03
N GLY A 286 -21.37 1.73 5.91
CA GLY A 286 -22.82 1.96 5.87
C GLY A 286 -23.60 0.92 6.65
N LYS A 287 -23.34 -0.37 6.44
CA LYS A 287 -24.02 -1.44 7.19
C LYS A 287 -23.74 -1.40 8.70
N ILE A 288 -22.51 -1.07 9.10
CA ILE A 288 -22.16 -0.88 10.52
C ILE A 288 -22.94 0.30 11.10
N TRP A 289 -22.97 1.43 10.38
CA TRP A 289 -23.71 2.63 10.79
C TRP A 289 -25.22 2.38 10.90
N GLU A 290 -25.80 1.65 9.96
CA GLU A 290 -27.22 1.28 9.94
C GLU A 290 -27.62 0.46 11.17
N LEU A 291 -26.77 -0.49 11.57
CA LEU A 291 -27.01 -1.42 12.67
C LEU A 291 -26.69 -0.81 14.05
N ALA A 292 -25.78 0.16 14.12
CA ALA A 292 -25.41 0.82 15.37
C ALA A 292 -26.58 1.65 15.94
N LYS A 293 -26.67 1.72 17.27
CA LYS A 293 -27.72 2.46 17.98
C LYS A 293 -27.42 3.95 18.04
N ASN A 294 -26.17 4.32 18.32
CA ASN A 294 -25.77 5.69 18.65
C ASN A 294 -25.40 6.54 17.42
N LYS A 295 -26.25 6.54 16.37
CA LYS A 295 -25.97 7.15 15.05
C LYS A 295 -25.54 8.61 15.08
N SER A 296 -26.02 9.42 16.02
CA SER A 296 -25.67 10.84 16.15
C SER A 296 -24.22 11.10 16.59
N LYS A 297 -23.49 10.04 16.94
CA LYS A 297 -22.07 10.07 17.35
C LYS A 297 -21.16 9.34 16.35
N ILE A 298 -21.71 8.89 15.23
CA ILE A 298 -21.02 8.05 14.25
C ILE A 298 -21.07 8.74 12.90
N GLU A 299 -19.90 9.18 12.44
CA GLU A 299 -19.73 9.78 11.12
C GLU A 299 -19.21 8.74 10.13
N LEU A 300 -19.86 8.61 8.98
CA LEU A 300 -19.39 7.79 7.86
C LEU A 300 -18.82 8.69 6.79
N ILE A 301 -17.51 8.55 6.51
CA ILE A 301 -16.90 9.26 5.40
C ILE A 301 -17.41 8.68 4.08
N ASN A 302 -18.25 9.44 3.38
CA ASN A 302 -18.88 9.00 2.13
C ASN A 302 -18.14 9.47 0.88
N ASN A 303 -17.40 10.58 0.98
CA ASN A 303 -16.65 11.13 -0.14
C ASN A 303 -15.33 10.39 -0.38
N GLU A 304 -14.87 10.40 -1.63
CA GLU A 304 -13.56 9.89 -1.99
C GLU A 304 -12.46 10.92 -1.67
N TYR A 305 -11.49 10.54 -0.85
CA TYR A 305 -10.36 11.37 -0.47
C TYR A 305 -9.03 10.73 -0.82
N SER A 306 -8.02 11.58 -1.03
CA SER A 306 -6.64 11.13 -1.28
C SER A 306 -6.02 10.57 0.00
N PRO A 307 -4.97 9.71 -0.09
CA PRO A 307 -4.40 9.10 1.09
C PRO A 307 -3.79 10.13 2.06
N GLU A 308 -3.34 11.29 1.59
CA GLU A 308 -2.83 12.38 2.44
C GLU A 308 -3.93 13.03 3.27
N ILE A 309 -5.14 13.14 2.72
CA ILE A 309 -6.32 13.66 3.43
C ILE A 309 -6.75 12.65 4.48
N LEU A 310 -6.93 11.38 4.09
CA LEU A 310 -7.31 10.33 5.03
C LEU A 310 -6.29 10.19 6.16
N LYS A 311 -4.98 10.24 5.85
CA LYS A 311 -3.93 10.26 6.87
C LYS A 311 -4.05 11.46 7.81
N GLY A 312 -4.43 12.63 7.29
CA GLY A 312 -4.72 13.82 8.11
C GLY A 312 -5.90 13.62 9.05
N ILE A 313 -7.01 13.04 8.57
CA ILE A 313 -8.19 12.73 9.40
C ILE A 313 -7.82 11.71 10.48
N ILE A 314 -7.18 10.60 10.08
CA ILE A 314 -6.73 9.55 10.99
C ILE A 314 -5.79 10.11 12.05
N GLY A 315 -4.87 11.01 11.68
CA GLY A 315 -3.94 11.65 12.60
C GLY A 315 -4.58 12.55 13.66
N LEU A 316 -5.87 12.89 13.53
CA LEU A 316 -6.62 13.62 14.56
C LEU A 316 -7.28 12.69 15.58
N CYS A 317 -7.34 11.39 15.33
CA CYS A 317 -7.95 10.42 16.23
C CYS A 317 -7.12 10.20 17.50
N ASP A 318 -7.79 9.93 18.62
CA ASP A 318 -7.18 9.56 19.90
C ASP A 318 -6.83 8.07 19.96
N MET A 319 -7.50 7.26 19.13
CA MET A 319 -7.24 5.83 18.94
C MET A 319 -7.78 5.42 17.56
N PHE A 320 -7.19 4.37 16.97
CA PHE A 320 -7.61 3.84 15.69
C PHE A 320 -7.83 2.32 15.74
N ILE A 321 -8.85 1.84 15.03
CA ILE A 321 -9.11 0.40 14.84
C ILE A 321 -9.14 0.13 13.34
N GLY A 322 -8.18 -0.62 12.80
CA GLY A 322 -8.06 -0.78 11.35
C GLY A 322 -7.93 -2.22 10.88
N ALA A 323 -8.85 -2.59 9.97
CA ALA A 323 -8.80 -3.82 9.19
C ALA A 323 -7.97 -3.69 7.90
N ARG A 324 -7.72 -2.46 7.43
CA ARG A 324 -6.88 -2.19 6.26
C ARG A 324 -5.44 -1.88 6.71
N MET A 325 -4.49 -2.68 6.22
CA MET A 325 -3.06 -2.55 6.52
C MET A 325 -2.52 -1.12 6.38
N HIS A 326 -2.78 -0.46 5.26
CA HIS A 326 -2.29 0.91 5.04
C HIS A 326 -3.03 1.97 5.87
N ALA A 327 -4.21 1.64 6.43
CA ALA A 327 -4.88 2.54 7.36
C ALA A 327 -4.18 2.46 8.72
N ASN A 328 -3.75 1.26 9.12
CA ASN A 328 -2.88 1.07 10.29
C ASN A 328 -1.52 1.76 10.11
N ILE A 329 -0.89 1.70 8.93
CA ILE A 329 0.32 2.49 8.65
C ILE A 329 0.03 4.00 8.78
N ALA A 330 -1.08 4.47 8.21
CA ALA A 330 -1.45 5.89 8.31
C ALA A 330 -1.61 6.33 9.77
N ALA A 331 -2.30 5.55 10.60
CA ALA A 331 -2.51 5.82 12.03
C ALA A 331 -1.21 5.78 12.83
N THR A 332 -0.50 4.66 12.76
CA THR A 332 0.75 4.46 13.51
C THR A 332 1.82 5.48 13.12
N SER A 333 1.95 5.83 11.85
CA SER A 333 2.93 6.85 11.39
C SER A 333 2.59 8.30 11.77
N MET A 334 1.37 8.53 12.28
CA MET A 334 0.91 9.74 12.95
C MET A 334 0.91 9.59 14.48
N CYS A 335 1.54 8.53 14.99
CA CYS A 335 1.62 8.17 16.40
C CYS A 335 0.25 7.90 17.07
N VAL A 336 -0.77 7.55 16.31
CA VAL A 336 -2.10 7.23 16.85
C VAL A 336 -2.10 5.79 17.39
N PRO A 337 -2.44 5.56 18.68
CA PRO A 337 -2.59 4.23 19.25
C PRO A 337 -3.56 3.38 18.44
N THR A 338 -3.10 2.22 17.96
CA THR A 338 -3.81 1.46 16.90
C THR A 338 -4.04 0.01 17.30
N LEU A 339 -5.28 -0.46 17.17
CA LEU A 339 -5.66 -1.88 17.21
C LEU A 339 -5.84 -2.38 15.77
N ALA A 340 -5.00 -3.32 15.35
CA ALA A 340 -5.05 -3.89 14.01
C ALA A 340 -5.91 -5.16 13.98
N ILE A 341 -6.85 -5.23 13.03
CA ILE A 341 -7.59 -6.44 12.69
C ILE A 341 -6.88 -7.11 11.50
N ALA A 342 -6.26 -8.24 11.74
CA ALA A 342 -5.41 -8.96 10.81
C ALA A 342 -6.20 -10.06 10.08
N TYR A 343 -6.15 -10.04 8.74
CA TYR A 343 -6.59 -11.15 7.88
C TYR A 343 -5.43 -11.90 7.22
N SER A 344 -4.23 -11.34 7.29
CA SER A 344 -3.00 -11.94 6.79
C SER A 344 -1.83 -11.63 7.73
N HIS A 345 -0.74 -12.38 7.57
CA HIS A 345 0.51 -12.19 8.32
C HIS A 345 1.11 -10.78 8.19
N LYS A 346 0.70 -10.02 7.17
CA LYS A 346 1.22 -8.67 6.86
C LYS A 346 0.91 -7.67 7.97
N ALA A 347 -0.31 -7.71 8.51
CA ALA A 347 -0.70 -6.85 9.62
C ALA A 347 0.13 -7.15 10.88
N TYR A 348 0.39 -8.43 11.17
CA TYR A 348 1.30 -8.83 12.24
C TYR A 348 2.72 -8.33 12.01
N GLY A 349 3.24 -8.46 10.79
CA GLY A 349 4.58 -7.99 10.44
C GLY A 349 4.79 -6.49 10.69
N ILE A 350 3.86 -5.64 10.27
CA ILE A 350 3.94 -4.18 10.52
C ILE A 350 3.82 -3.85 12.01
N MET A 351 2.87 -4.47 12.70
CA MET A 351 2.67 -4.15 14.12
C MET A 351 3.87 -4.63 14.94
N LYS A 352 4.53 -5.72 14.54
CA LYS A 352 5.80 -6.19 15.10
C LYS A 352 6.95 -5.21 14.89
N THR A 353 7.10 -4.62 13.70
CA THR A 353 8.17 -3.62 13.50
C THR A 353 8.00 -2.36 14.34
N LEU A 354 6.76 -2.09 14.80
CA LEU A 354 6.42 -1.01 15.72
C LEU A 354 6.41 -1.43 17.19
N ASP A 355 6.68 -2.71 17.50
CA ASP A 355 6.58 -3.30 18.85
C ASP A 355 5.16 -3.09 19.46
N MET A 356 4.16 -3.45 18.64
CA MET A 356 2.72 -3.32 18.87
C MET A 356 1.97 -4.64 18.63
N GLU A 357 2.64 -5.79 18.69
CA GLU A 357 2.03 -7.12 18.47
C GLU A 357 0.88 -7.40 19.46
N LYS A 358 0.98 -6.83 20.67
CA LYS A 358 -0.08 -6.88 21.69
C LYS A 358 -1.43 -6.35 21.16
N TYR A 359 -1.41 -5.42 20.20
CA TYR A 359 -2.59 -4.76 19.64
C TYR A 359 -2.95 -5.29 18.25
N VAL A 360 -2.82 -6.60 18.06
CA VAL A 360 -3.32 -7.32 16.88
C VAL A 360 -4.39 -8.34 17.29
N LEU A 361 -5.42 -8.47 16.44
CA LEU A 361 -6.46 -9.49 16.52
C LEU A 361 -6.63 -10.19 15.17
N ASP A 362 -6.78 -11.51 15.16
CA ASP A 362 -7.17 -12.23 13.95
C ASP A 362 -8.67 -12.10 13.72
N PHE A 363 -9.08 -11.70 12.52
CA PHE A 363 -10.51 -11.55 12.20
C PHE A 363 -11.28 -12.88 12.31
N ARG A 364 -10.59 -14.02 12.15
CA ARG A 364 -11.21 -15.35 12.17
C ARG A 364 -11.59 -15.82 13.57
N THR A 365 -10.95 -15.26 14.60
CA THR A 365 -11.13 -15.71 15.99
C THR A 365 -11.59 -14.60 16.92
N MET A 366 -11.58 -13.35 16.46
CA MET A 366 -11.99 -12.22 17.29
C MET A 366 -13.47 -12.32 17.68
N ASN A 367 -13.74 -11.92 18.92
CA ASN A 367 -15.09 -11.75 19.42
C ASN A 367 -15.18 -10.43 20.20
N PHE A 368 -16.39 -10.10 20.66
CA PHE A 368 -16.65 -8.86 21.36
C PHE A 368 -15.80 -8.69 22.62
N ASN A 369 -15.63 -9.74 23.43
CA ASN A 369 -14.90 -9.66 24.69
C ASN A 369 -13.39 -9.43 24.46
N ASP A 370 -12.81 -10.13 23.47
CA ASP A 370 -11.39 -9.97 23.11
C ASP A 370 -11.10 -8.58 22.55
N MET A 371 -11.96 -8.11 21.64
CA MET A 371 -11.88 -6.74 21.10
C MET A 371 -12.01 -5.71 22.21
N LYS A 372 -13.03 -5.84 23.05
CA LYS A 372 -13.27 -4.96 24.20
C LYS A 372 -12.06 -4.91 25.12
N SER A 373 -11.50 -6.06 25.49
CA SER A 373 -10.34 -6.14 26.38
C SER A 373 -9.12 -5.40 25.82
N LYS A 374 -8.80 -5.61 24.53
CA LYS A 374 -7.68 -4.91 23.88
C LYS A 374 -7.95 -3.42 23.67
N ILE A 375 -9.19 -3.03 23.36
CA ILE A 375 -9.59 -1.62 23.27
C ILE A 375 -9.40 -0.93 24.62
N ASP A 376 -9.84 -1.58 25.70
CA ASP A 376 -9.72 -1.04 27.06
C ASP A 376 -8.25 -0.86 27.46
N ASP A 377 -7.43 -1.87 27.21
CA ASP A 377 -5.99 -1.80 27.47
C ASP A 377 -5.29 -0.74 26.61
N LEU A 378 -5.58 -0.69 25.31
CA LEU A 378 -5.01 0.30 24.39
C LEU A 378 -5.41 1.72 24.80
N TRP A 379 -6.67 1.92 25.19
CA TRP A 379 -7.19 3.21 25.63
C TRP A 379 -6.53 3.68 26.93
N LEU A 380 -6.38 2.79 27.91
CA LEU A 380 -5.72 3.10 29.19
C LEU A 380 -4.24 3.44 28.98
N ASN A 381 -3.53 2.68 28.14
CA ASN A 381 -2.10 2.83 27.88
C ASN A 381 -1.79 3.76 26.69
N ARG A 382 -2.78 4.48 26.15
CA ARG A 382 -2.66 5.24 24.89
C ARG A 382 -1.51 6.25 24.87
N LYS A 383 -1.16 6.86 26.01
CA LYS A 383 -0.03 7.80 26.12
C LYS A 383 1.32 7.09 25.99
N GLU A 384 1.48 5.94 26.65
CA GLU A 384 2.67 5.11 26.55
C GLU A 384 2.83 4.56 25.13
N VAL A 385 1.74 4.06 24.55
CA VAL A 385 1.71 3.58 23.16
C VAL A 385 2.09 4.69 22.18
N ASN A 386 1.56 5.91 22.36
CA ASN A 386 1.93 7.06 21.53
C ASN A 386 3.43 7.39 21.61
N MET A 387 4.03 7.40 22.81
CA MET A 387 5.47 7.65 22.99
C MET A 387 6.32 6.56 22.31
N LYS A 388 5.91 5.30 22.45
CA LYS A 388 6.57 4.16 21.82
C LYS A 388 6.45 4.19 20.29
N LEU A 389 5.30 4.61 19.77
CA LEU A 389 5.13 4.87 18.35
C LEU A 389 6.04 6.01 17.87
N ASP A 390 6.15 7.12 18.61
CA ASP A 390 7.02 8.24 18.22
C ASP A 390 8.49 7.84 18.07
N SER A 391 9.01 7.01 18.99
CA SER A 391 10.38 6.49 18.86
C SER A 391 10.54 5.54 17.67
N ASN A 392 9.62 4.58 17.51
CA ASN A 392 9.75 3.52 16.50
C ASN A 392 9.46 4.04 15.09
N VAL A 393 8.52 4.97 14.93
CA VAL A 393 8.16 5.56 13.64
C VAL A 393 9.30 6.38 13.06
N LYS A 394 10.12 7.06 13.86
CA LYS A 394 11.31 7.78 13.37
C LYS A 394 12.29 6.81 12.70
N LEU A 395 12.63 5.72 13.38
CA LEU A 395 13.50 4.68 12.84
C LEU A 395 12.91 4.01 11.58
N ILE A 396 11.60 3.74 11.57
CA ILE A 396 10.92 3.15 10.41
C ILE A 396 10.91 4.11 9.22
N LYS A 397 10.69 5.41 9.45
CA LYS A 397 10.76 6.42 8.39
C LYS A 397 12.18 6.50 7.81
N GLU A 398 13.22 6.44 8.63
CA GLU A 398 14.62 6.37 8.16
C GLU A 398 14.87 5.12 7.29
N ARG A 399 14.41 3.94 7.73
CA ARG A 399 14.50 2.70 6.94
C ARG A 399 13.71 2.78 5.63
N SER A 400 12.55 3.41 5.66
CA SER A 400 11.72 3.63 4.46
C SER A 400 12.39 4.62 3.50
N PHE A 401 13.06 5.65 4.03
CA PHE A 401 13.77 6.65 3.24
C PHE A 401 15.04 6.07 2.59
N TYR A 402 15.66 5.10 3.26
CA TYR A 402 16.81 4.35 2.73
C TYR A 402 16.50 3.61 1.41
N ASN A 403 15.24 3.28 1.14
CA ASN A 403 14.82 2.72 -0.15
C ASN A 403 15.25 3.61 -1.33
N GLY A 404 15.11 4.93 -1.21
CA GLY A 404 15.52 5.88 -2.23
C GLY A 404 17.02 5.92 -2.45
N LYS A 405 17.79 5.83 -1.36
CA LYS A 405 19.24 5.74 -1.43
C LYS A 405 19.69 4.50 -2.18
N LEU A 406 19.10 3.33 -1.90
CA LEU A 406 19.40 2.09 -2.62
C LEU A 406 19.14 2.21 -4.12
N VAL A 407 18.06 2.88 -4.53
CA VAL A 407 17.77 3.13 -5.94
C VAL A 407 18.78 4.11 -6.54
N LYS A 408 19.16 5.17 -5.83
CA LYS A 408 20.21 6.09 -6.27
C LYS A 408 21.54 5.38 -6.47
N ASP A 409 21.97 4.57 -5.50
CA ASP A 409 23.22 3.82 -5.57
C ASP A 409 23.20 2.85 -6.77
N LEU A 410 22.04 2.25 -7.06
CA LEU A 410 21.86 1.46 -8.30
C LEU A 410 22.00 2.33 -9.55
N VAL A 411 21.34 3.50 -9.61
CA VAL A 411 21.46 4.42 -10.77
C VAL A 411 22.90 4.86 -10.98
N ASP A 412 23.61 5.25 -9.92
CA ASP A 412 25.01 5.66 -9.97
C ASP A 412 25.94 4.51 -10.40
N SER A 413 25.54 3.24 -10.21
CA SER A 413 26.31 2.07 -10.68
C SER A 413 26.07 1.69 -12.15
N LEU A 414 25.04 2.27 -12.79
CA LEU A 414 24.67 1.98 -14.18
C LEU A 414 25.21 3.03 -15.17
N ASP A 415 25.60 4.21 -14.66
CA ASP A 415 26.27 5.31 -15.38
C ASP A 415 27.79 5.12 -15.39
#